data_AF-A0A2T5YSN1-F1
#
_entry.id   AF-A0A2T5YSN1-F1
#
_cell.length_a   1.000
_cell.length_b   1.000
_cell.length_c   1.000
_cell.angle_alpha   90.00
_cell.angle_beta   90.00
_cell.angle_gamma   90.00
#
_symmetry.space_group_name_H-M   'P 1'
#
loop_
_entity.id
_entity.type
_entity.pdbx_description
1 polymer ?
#
loop_
_entity_poly.entity_id
_entity_poly.type
_entity_poly.pdbx_seq_one_letter_code
_entity_poly.pdbx_strand_id
1 'polypeptide(L)'
;MNKKIFYVVAGIATIVLVFYTYLGGFTSPNVSLATSKPMYVAGQSFEGAVEDKALGQAFQRVSQVLQEKELEGHPGNIYYNDPDRSGDSLRAFIGIIIPDSTAKLPDGYTLRTVPGGRKVVRAEATANIALLPKKLYGAVFDYAKEEKLKLEEFYVEWFPEDDKGVLEVPVKE
;
A
#
# COMPACT_ATOMS: atom_id res chain seq x y z
N MET A 1 -12.25 38.23 18.54
CA MET A 1 -11.00 37.76 17.90
C MET A 1 -10.37 38.91 17.13
N ASN A 2 -9.09 39.22 17.35
CA ASN A 2 -8.44 40.33 16.65
C ASN A 2 -8.37 40.05 15.14
N LYS A 3 -8.80 41.01 14.30
CA LYS A 3 -8.83 40.87 12.84
C LYS A 3 -7.46 40.43 12.27
N LYS A 4 -6.36 40.90 12.88
CA LYS A 4 -4.99 40.48 12.53
C LYS A 4 -4.73 38.98 12.79
N ILE A 5 -5.17 38.47 13.93
CA ILE A 5 -5.05 37.03 14.26
C ILE A 5 -5.88 36.20 13.29
N PHE A 6 -7.09 36.65 12.95
CA PHE A 6 -7.93 35.99 11.96
C PHE A 6 -7.25 35.87 10.60
N TYR A 7 -6.65 36.95 10.08
CA TYR A 7 -5.94 36.89 8.79
C TYR A 7 -4.70 35.99 8.81
N VAL A 8 -3.96 35.97 9.91
CA VAL A 8 -2.80 35.06 10.07
C VAL A 8 -3.26 33.60 10.08
N VAL A 9 -4.30 33.27 10.87
CA VAL A 9 -4.84 31.91 10.93
C VAL A 9 -5.43 31.50 9.58
N ALA A 10 -6.17 32.38 8.91
CA ALA A 10 -6.70 32.13 7.57
C ALA A 10 -5.59 31.92 6.55
N GLY A 11 -4.50 32.71 6.60
CA GLY A 11 -3.33 32.53 5.74
C GLY A 11 -2.67 31.17 5.93
N ILE A 12 -2.43 30.77 7.18
CA ILE A 12 -1.86 29.44 7.50
C ILE A 12 -2.79 28.33 7.03
N ALA A 13 -4.10 28.43 7.29
CA ALA A 13 -5.08 27.44 6.86
C ALA A 13 -5.11 27.28 5.34
N THR A 14 -5.04 28.40 4.59
CA THR A 14 -4.95 28.37 3.13
C THR A 14 -3.68 27.65 2.66
N ILE A 15 -2.52 27.95 3.25
CA ILE A 15 -1.26 27.28 2.90
C ILE A 15 -1.38 25.77 3.13
N VAL A 16 -1.86 25.35 4.31
CA VAL A 16 -2.05 23.93 4.64
C VAL A 16 -3.00 23.26 3.65
N LEU A 17 -4.10 23.92 3.27
CA LEU A 17 -5.07 23.38 2.32
C LEU A 17 -4.48 23.21 0.91
N VAL A 18 -3.68 24.17 0.46
CA VAL A 18 -2.95 24.09 -0.83
C VAL A 18 -1.97 22.92 -0.81
N PHE A 19 -1.16 22.78 0.24
CA PHE A 19 -0.25 21.64 0.38
C PHE A 19 -0.99 20.30 0.42
N TYR A 20 -2.07 20.20 1.19
CA TYR A 20 -2.86 18.97 1.26
C TYR A 20 -3.48 18.60 -0.09
N THR A 21 -3.96 19.59 -0.84
CA THR A 21 -4.49 19.38 -2.19
C THR A 21 -3.41 18.90 -3.16
N TYR A 22 -2.22 19.53 -3.11
CA TYR A 22 -1.06 19.15 -3.94
C TYR A 22 -0.60 17.71 -3.67
N LEU A 23 -0.68 17.23 -2.42
CA LEU A 23 -0.37 15.83 -2.08
C LEU A 23 -1.43 14.82 -2.57
N GLY A 24 -2.52 15.28 -3.19
CA GLY A 24 -3.65 14.43 -3.56
C GLY A 24 -4.60 14.17 -2.40
N GLY A 25 -4.61 15.01 -1.35
CA GLY A 25 -5.45 14.82 -0.17
C GLY A 25 -6.95 14.69 -0.48
N PHE A 26 -7.44 15.37 -1.51
CA PHE A 26 -8.84 15.34 -1.94
C PHE A 26 -9.14 14.37 -3.10
N THR A 27 -8.14 13.63 -3.61
CA THR A 27 -8.41 12.62 -4.64
C THR A 27 -9.15 11.43 -4.04
N SER A 28 -10.27 11.03 -4.64
CA SER A 28 -11.01 9.85 -4.21
C SER A 28 -10.43 8.60 -4.85
N PRO A 29 -10.16 7.54 -4.06
CA PRO A 29 -9.80 6.24 -4.62
C PRO A 29 -10.93 5.67 -5.48
N ASN A 30 -10.58 4.96 -6.54
CA ASN A 30 -11.50 4.12 -7.30
C ASN A 30 -11.53 2.74 -6.65
N VAL A 31 -12.72 2.25 -6.28
CA VAL A 31 -12.89 0.93 -5.65
C VAL A 31 -13.90 0.11 -6.42
N SER A 32 -13.58 -1.15 -6.66
CA SER A 32 -14.45 -2.08 -7.40
C SER A 32 -14.24 -3.53 -6.97
N LEU A 33 -15.23 -4.38 -7.27
CA LEU A 33 -15.05 -5.83 -7.27
C LEU A 33 -14.33 -6.25 -8.54
N ALA A 34 -13.28 -7.06 -8.39
CA ALA A 34 -12.52 -7.60 -9.50
C ALA A 34 -12.20 -9.08 -9.28
N THR A 35 -11.72 -9.73 -10.35
CA THR A 35 -11.10 -11.05 -10.27
C THR A 35 -9.58 -10.86 -10.29
N SER A 36 -8.89 -11.35 -9.26
CA SER A 36 -7.45 -11.19 -9.13
C SER A 36 -6.69 -11.87 -10.26
N LYS A 37 -5.56 -11.30 -10.65
CA LYS A 37 -4.59 -11.94 -11.54
C LYS A 37 -3.48 -12.60 -10.72
N PRO A 38 -2.81 -13.64 -11.23
CA PRO A 38 -1.61 -14.15 -10.58
C PRO A 38 -0.57 -13.05 -10.46
N MET A 39 0.08 -12.96 -9.31
CA MET A 39 1.17 -12.01 -9.06
C MET A 39 2.38 -12.72 -8.47
N TYR A 40 3.57 -12.24 -8.82
CA TYR A 40 4.83 -12.74 -8.34
C TYR A 40 5.52 -11.65 -7.53
N VAL A 41 5.79 -11.92 -6.26
CA VAL A 41 6.43 -10.98 -5.35
C VAL A 41 7.77 -11.54 -4.95
N ALA A 42 8.84 -10.82 -5.31
CA ALA A 42 10.21 -11.14 -4.90
C ALA A 42 10.59 -10.27 -3.70
N GLY A 43 10.95 -10.88 -2.57
CA GLY A 43 11.16 -10.13 -1.35
C GLY A 43 11.53 -10.98 -0.13
N GLN A 44 11.32 -10.39 1.04
CA GLN A 44 11.70 -10.95 2.34
C GLN A 44 10.50 -11.00 3.27
N SER A 45 10.44 -12.05 4.09
CA SER A 45 9.43 -12.15 5.15
C SER A 45 9.82 -11.26 6.32
N PHE A 46 8.85 -10.56 6.88
CA PHE A 46 8.97 -9.74 8.07
C PHE A 46 7.91 -10.15 9.08
N GLU A 47 8.32 -10.34 10.33
CA GLU A 47 7.43 -10.56 11.46
C GLU A 47 7.99 -9.81 12.67
N GLY A 48 7.25 -8.82 13.16
CA GLY A 48 7.72 -7.94 14.22
C GLY A 48 6.78 -6.75 14.42
N ALA A 49 7.21 -5.76 15.21
CA ALA A 49 6.43 -4.55 15.42
C ALA A 49 6.50 -3.61 14.20
N VAL A 50 5.46 -2.81 13.96
CA VAL A 50 5.46 -1.78 12.89
C VAL A 50 6.62 -0.77 13.05
N GLU A 51 7.09 -0.54 14.27
CA GLU A 51 8.19 0.38 14.59
C GLU A 51 9.58 -0.28 14.51
N ASP A 52 9.66 -1.57 14.21
CA ASP A 52 10.94 -2.27 14.15
C ASP A 52 11.81 -1.71 13.02
N LYS A 53 13.08 -1.44 13.34
CA LYS A 53 14.08 -0.98 12.36
C LYS A 53 14.25 -1.97 11.22
N ALA A 54 14.06 -3.27 11.48
CA ALA A 54 14.14 -4.30 10.45
C ALA A 54 13.11 -4.10 9.33
N LEU A 55 11.91 -3.56 9.64
CA LEU A 55 10.90 -3.23 8.63
C LEU A 55 11.40 -2.11 7.71
N GLY A 56 11.93 -1.04 8.29
CA GLY A 56 12.52 0.08 7.53
C GLY A 56 13.69 -0.36 6.66
N GLN A 57 14.54 -1.27 7.16
CA GLN A 57 15.64 -1.86 6.39
C GLN A 57 15.14 -2.69 5.21
N ALA A 58 14.06 -3.45 5.37
CA ALA A 58 13.45 -4.21 4.28
C ALA A 58 12.93 -3.29 3.16
N PHE A 59 12.24 -2.20 3.50
CA PHE A 59 11.81 -1.20 2.52
C PHE A 59 12.99 -0.49 1.85
N GLN A 60 14.03 -0.13 2.61
CA GLN A 60 15.24 0.47 2.05
C GLN A 60 15.93 -0.48 1.07
N ARG A 61 15.96 -1.78 1.37
CA ARG A 61 16.52 -2.79 0.46
C ARG A 61 15.73 -2.90 -0.83
N VAL A 62 14.39 -2.87 -0.78
CA VAL A 62 13.53 -2.80 -1.98
C VAL A 62 13.88 -1.59 -2.84
N SER A 63 14.01 -0.40 -2.23
CA SER A 63 14.40 0.80 -2.97
C SER A 63 15.79 0.67 -3.60
N GLN A 64 16.75 0.04 -2.90
CA GLN A 64 18.09 -0.19 -3.42
C GLN A 64 18.09 -1.14 -4.63
N VAL A 65 17.40 -2.29 -4.54
CA VAL A 65 17.28 -3.27 -5.64
C VAL A 65 16.77 -2.60 -6.91
N LEU A 66 15.73 -1.76 -6.79
CA LEU A 66 15.12 -1.06 -7.92
C LEU A 66 16.03 0.04 -8.49
N GLN A 67 16.70 0.81 -7.63
CA GLN A 67 17.64 1.87 -8.06
C GLN A 67 18.88 1.30 -8.76
N GLU A 68 19.41 0.19 -8.24
CA GLU A 68 20.57 -0.52 -8.80
C GLU A 68 20.20 -1.40 -10.01
N LYS A 69 18.91 -1.51 -10.32
CA LYS A 69 18.36 -2.33 -11.41
C LYS A 69 18.76 -3.82 -11.29
N GLU A 70 18.89 -4.31 -10.06
CA GLU A 70 19.08 -5.73 -9.78
C GLU A 70 17.84 -6.56 -10.13
N LEU A 71 16.65 -5.93 -10.11
CA LEU A 71 15.38 -6.54 -10.46
C LEU A 71 14.44 -5.51 -11.10
N GLU A 72 13.70 -5.91 -12.12
CA GLU A 72 12.66 -5.09 -12.74
C GLU A 72 11.29 -5.32 -12.07
N GLY A 73 10.51 -4.26 -11.91
CA GLY A 73 9.20 -4.32 -11.30
C GLY A 73 8.85 -3.04 -10.55
N HIS A 74 7.97 -3.18 -9.58
CA HIS A 74 7.47 -2.08 -8.74
C HIS A 74 7.40 -2.53 -7.28
N PRO A 75 7.59 -1.62 -6.30
CA PRO A 75 7.43 -1.96 -4.90
C PRO A 75 6.07 -2.61 -4.64
N GLY A 76 6.06 -3.73 -3.91
CA GLY A 76 4.82 -4.40 -3.57
C GLY A 76 4.98 -5.40 -2.43
N ASN A 77 3.95 -5.44 -1.60
CA ASN A 77 3.96 -6.10 -0.30
C ASN A 77 2.75 -7.02 -0.18
N ILE A 78 2.92 -8.11 0.56
CA ILE A 78 1.82 -8.96 1.01
C ILE A 78 1.73 -8.82 2.52
N TYR A 79 0.57 -8.46 3.05
CA TYR A 79 0.32 -8.42 4.49
C TYR A 79 -0.62 -9.56 4.89
N TYR A 80 -0.29 -10.23 5.99
CA TYR A 80 -0.99 -11.44 6.49
C TYR A 80 -1.81 -11.17 7.76
N ASN A 81 -1.92 -9.93 8.16
CA ASN A 81 -2.71 -9.45 9.29
C ASN A 81 -2.88 -7.93 9.21
N ASP A 82 -3.82 -7.44 10.01
CA ASP A 82 -4.03 -6.01 10.26
C ASP A 82 -3.39 -5.64 11.61
N PRO A 83 -2.32 -4.82 11.64
CA PRO A 83 -1.64 -4.45 12.89
C PRO A 83 -2.58 -3.74 13.88
N ASP A 84 -3.57 -2.98 13.40
CA ASP A 84 -4.56 -2.31 14.26
C ASP A 84 -5.43 -3.32 15.02
N ARG A 85 -5.56 -4.55 14.50
CA ARG A 85 -6.31 -5.66 15.12
C ARG A 85 -5.43 -6.64 15.89
N SER A 86 -4.11 -6.60 15.70
CA SER A 86 -3.17 -7.60 16.21
C SER A 86 -2.12 -7.05 17.16
N GLY A 87 -2.40 -5.87 17.75
CA GLY A 87 -1.59 -5.31 18.84
C GLY A 87 -0.19 -4.91 18.38
N ASP A 88 -0.12 -4.15 17.28
CA ASP A 88 1.09 -3.61 16.66
C ASP A 88 2.05 -4.65 16.04
N SER A 89 1.72 -5.94 16.12
CA SER A 89 2.43 -6.99 15.38
C SER A 89 2.08 -6.93 13.90
N LEU A 90 3.08 -7.04 13.04
CA LEU A 90 2.94 -7.07 11.59
C LEU A 90 3.62 -8.32 11.04
N ARG A 91 2.89 -9.06 10.22
CA ARG A 91 3.39 -10.18 9.43
C ARG A 91 3.24 -9.80 7.97
N ALA A 92 4.36 -9.62 7.29
CA ALA A 92 4.38 -9.14 5.93
C ALA A 92 5.44 -9.87 5.09
N PHE A 93 5.28 -9.74 3.78
CA PHE A 93 6.28 -10.08 2.80
C PHE A 93 6.59 -8.80 2.00
N ILE A 94 7.74 -8.20 2.28
CA ILE A 94 8.14 -6.89 1.75
C ILE A 94 9.01 -7.12 0.52
N GLY A 95 8.63 -6.52 -0.62
CA GLY A 95 9.29 -6.88 -1.88
C GLY A 95 8.92 -6.04 -3.09
N ILE A 96 9.05 -6.69 -4.25
CA ILE A 96 8.85 -6.13 -5.59
C ILE A 96 7.91 -7.05 -6.35
N ILE A 97 6.86 -6.52 -6.95
CA ILE A 97 6.06 -7.25 -7.94
C ILE A 97 6.86 -7.32 -9.23
N ILE A 98 7.16 -8.55 -9.66
CA ILE A 98 7.94 -8.86 -10.87
C ILE A 98 7.03 -9.40 -11.98
N PRO A 99 7.41 -9.24 -13.26
CA PRO A 99 6.56 -9.65 -14.39
C PRO A 99 6.35 -11.17 -14.48
N ASP A 100 7.34 -11.97 -14.09
CA ASP A 100 7.26 -13.43 -14.12
C ASP A 100 8.15 -14.10 -13.05
N SER A 101 7.95 -15.40 -12.84
CA SER A 101 8.66 -16.21 -11.83
C SER A 101 10.08 -16.62 -12.20
N THR A 102 10.59 -16.26 -13.39
CA THR A 102 11.90 -16.72 -13.89
C THR A 102 13.04 -15.77 -13.57
N ALA A 103 12.73 -14.60 -13.00
CA ALA A 103 13.73 -13.60 -12.64
C ALA A 103 14.77 -14.15 -11.65
N LYS A 104 16.03 -13.79 -11.88
CA LYS A 104 17.12 -14.07 -10.94
C LYS A 104 16.94 -13.15 -9.73
N LEU A 105 16.70 -13.74 -8.56
CA LEU A 105 16.43 -12.97 -7.35
C LEU A 105 17.73 -12.44 -6.72
N PRO A 106 17.71 -11.24 -6.14
CA PRO A 106 18.83 -10.74 -5.33
C PRO A 106 19.08 -11.61 -4.09
N ASP A 107 20.26 -11.47 -3.49
CA ASP A 107 20.61 -12.23 -2.29
C ASP A 107 19.62 -11.96 -1.14
N GLY A 108 19.20 -13.05 -0.48
CA GLY A 108 18.22 -13.02 0.59
C GLY A 108 16.77 -12.80 0.14
N TYR A 109 16.49 -12.65 -1.16
CA TYR A 109 15.11 -12.58 -1.67
C TYR A 109 14.57 -13.98 -1.94
N THR A 110 13.28 -14.15 -1.70
CA THR A 110 12.52 -15.34 -2.03
C THR A 110 11.33 -14.96 -2.91
N LEU A 111 10.74 -15.94 -3.60
CA LEU A 111 9.55 -15.72 -4.42
C LEU A 111 8.28 -16.13 -3.67
N ARG A 112 7.27 -15.27 -3.70
CA ARG A 112 5.89 -15.59 -3.32
C ARG A 112 4.97 -15.44 -4.52
N THR A 113 4.16 -16.45 -4.75
CA THR A 113 3.11 -16.41 -5.78
C THR A 113 1.78 -16.13 -5.11
N VAL A 114 1.13 -15.04 -5.51
CA VAL A 114 -0.27 -14.78 -5.17
C VAL A 114 -1.14 -15.42 -6.24
N PRO A 115 -2.03 -16.38 -5.90
CA PRO A 115 -2.89 -17.00 -6.89
C PRO A 115 -3.92 -16.01 -7.44
N GLY A 116 -4.14 -16.08 -8.76
CA GLY A 116 -5.23 -15.38 -9.43
C GLY A 116 -6.58 -16.08 -9.25
N GLY A 117 -7.62 -15.51 -9.86
CA GLY A 117 -8.96 -16.10 -9.94
C GLY A 117 -9.83 -15.86 -8.72
N ARG A 118 -9.33 -15.14 -7.70
CA ARG A 118 -10.08 -14.86 -6.47
C ARG A 118 -10.93 -13.61 -6.68
N LYS A 119 -12.12 -13.58 -6.09
CA LYS A 119 -12.89 -12.34 -6.00
C LYS A 119 -12.23 -11.41 -4.98
N VAL A 120 -11.84 -10.22 -5.42
CA VAL A 120 -11.17 -9.23 -4.59
C VAL A 120 -11.92 -7.90 -4.61
N VAL A 121 -11.86 -7.16 -3.52
CA VAL A 121 -12.07 -5.71 -3.55
C VAL A 121 -10.75 -5.08 -3.95
N ARG A 122 -10.76 -4.34 -5.06
CA ARG A 122 -9.60 -3.65 -5.62
C ARG A 122 -9.80 -2.15 -5.46
N ALA A 123 -8.83 -1.49 -4.82
CA ALA A 123 -8.76 -0.04 -4.73
C ALA A 123 -7.55 0.50 -5.47
N GLU A 124 -7.73 1.59 -6.18
CA GLU A 124 -6.68 2.35 -6.89
C GLU A 124 -6.76 3.81 -6.49
N ALA A 125 -5.63 4.44 -6.20
CA ALA A 125 -5.58 5.84 -5.83
C ALA A 125 -4.37 6.53 -6.45
N THR A 126 -4.54 7.82 -6.75
CA THR A 126 -3.44 8.71 -7.16
C THR A 126 -3.23 9.77 -6.08
N ALA A 127 -2.09 9.70 -5.40
CA ALA A 127 -1.68 10.61 -4.33
C ALA A 127 -0.19 10.41 -4.02
N ASN A 128 0.39 11.31 -3.23
CA ASN A 128 1.72 11.08 -2.69
C ASN A 128 1.78 9.76 -1.88
N ILE A 129 2.89 9.03 -1.96
CA ILE A 129 3.09 7.73 -1.30
C ILE A 129 2.80 7.73 0.21
N ALA A 130 3.00 8.86 0.90
CA ALA A 130 2.68 8.98 2.32
C ALA A 130 1.16 8.94 2.62
N LEU A 131 0.31 9.25 1.64
CA LEU A 131 -1.15 9.25 1.77
C LEU A 131 -1.80 8.00 1.17
N LEU A 132 -1.11 7.31 0.27
CA LEU A 132 -1.67 6.17 -0.47
C LEU A 132 -2.16 5.04 0.44
N PRO A 133 -1.38 4.51 1.41
CA PRO A 133 -1.86 3.41 2.26
C PRO A 133 -3.18 3.75 2.96
N LYS A 134 -3.24 4.90 3.65
CA LYS A 134 -4.46 5.32 4.36
C LYS A 134 -5.67 5.42 3.42
N LYS A 135 -5.47 5.96 2.21
CA LYS A 135 -6.53 6.11 1.21
C LYS A 135 -7.01 4.76 0.69
N LEU A 136 -6.09 3.86 0.34
CA LEU A 136 -6.40 2.55 -0.21
C LEU A 136 -7.14 1.67 0.79
N TYR A 137 -6.59 1.51 2.00
CA TYR A 137 -7.21 0.68 3.05
C TYR A 137 -8.55 1.25 3.49
N GLY A 138 -8.66 2.57 3.67
CA GLY A 138 -9.93 3.22 4.00
C GLY A 138 -11.00 2.93 2.95
N ALA A 139 -10.67 3.10 1.66
CA ALA A 139 -11.62 2.90 0.59
C ALA A 139 -12.06 1.44 0.42
N VAL A 140 -11.15 0.46 0.58
CA VAL A 140 -11.50 -0.97 0.57
C VAL A 140 -12.43 -1.32 1.73
N PHE A 141 -12.13 -0.85 2.94
CA PHE A 141 -12.94 -1.18 4.12
C PHE A 141 -14.30 -0.50 4.12
N ASP A 142 -14.39 0.75 3.66
CA ASP A 142 -15.65 1.46 3.48
C ASP A 142 -16.53 0.74 2.43
N TYR A 143 -15.96 0.41 1.27
CA TYR A 143 -16.68 -0.33 0.23
C TYR A 143 -17.18 -1.69 0.71
N ALA A 144 -16.31 -2.47 1.38
CA ALA A 144 -16.70 -3.78 1.91
C ALA A 144 -17.81 -3.67 2.97
N LYS A 145 -17.81 -2.60 3.77
CA LYS A 145 -18.87 -2.34 4.75
C LYS A 145 -20.20 -1.99 4.07
N GLU A 146 -20.18 -1.12 3.07
CA GLU A 146 -21.35 -0.71 2.29
C GLU A 146 -21.99 -1.91 1.57
N GLU A 147 -21.17 -2.74 0.92
CA GLU A 147 -21.58 -3.94 0.19
C GLU A 147 -21.78 -5.17 1.09
N LYS A 148 -21.59 -5.03 2.41
CA LYS A 148 -21.70 -6.11 3.41
C LYS A 148 -20.82 -7.33 3.10
N LEU A 149 -19.66 -7.09 2.52
CA LEU A 149 -18.66 -8.10 2.19
C LEU A 149 -17.81 -8.42 3.41
N LYS A 150 -17.45 -9.69 3.56
CA LYS A 150 -16.42 -10.12 4.53
C LYS A 150 -15.11 -10.24 3.79
N LEU A 151 -14.06 -9.63 4.31
CA LEU A 151 -12.72 -9.68 3.72
C LEU A 151 -11.83 -10.69 4.46
N GLU A 152 -10.87 -11.26 3.74
CA GLU A 152 -9.77 -12.04 4.31
C GLU A 152 -8.68 -11.12 4.89
N GLU A 153 -7.92 -11.65 5.86
CA GLU A 153 -6.72 -11.00 6.38
C GLU A 153 -5.52 -11.34 5.48
N PHE A 154 -5.62 -10.90 4.24
CA PHE A 154 -4.60 -11.08 3.21
C PHE A 154 -4.68 -9.88 2.27
N TYR A 155 -3.63 -9.07 2.24
CA TYR A 155 -3.62 -7.80 1.53
C TYR A 155 -2.45 -7.79 0.56
N VAL A 156 -2.70 -7.45 -0.69
CA VAL A 156 -1.64 -7.25 -1.69
C VAL A 156 -1.64 -5.80 -2.11
N GLU A 157 -0.58 -5.09 -1.76
CA GLU A 157 -0.40 -3.67 -2.02
C GLU A 157 0.77 -3.47 -2.97
N TRP A 158 0.65 -2.60 -3.96
CA TRP A 158 1.78 -2.24 -4.81
C TRP A 158 1.68 -0.83 -5.40
N PHE A 159 2.82 -0.32 -5.83
CA PHE A 159 3.00 1.04 -6.28
C PHE A 159 3.57 1.05 -7.70
N PRO A 160 2.71 0.98 -8.74
CA PRO A 160 3.18 0.89 -10.12
C PRO A 160 3.83 2.18 -10.62
N GLU A 161 3.51 3.32 -10.01
CA GLU A 161 4.06 4.65 -10.30
C GLU A 161 4.27 5.39 -8.98
N ASP A 162 5.12 6.43 -8.96
CA ASP A 162 5.48 7.17 -7.73
C ASP A 162 4.27 7.79 -6.99
N ASP A 163 3.22 8.11 -7.73
CA ASP A 163 1.99 8.71 -7.23
C ASP A 163 0.77 7.79 -7.34
N LYS A 164 0.94 6.51 -7.70
CA LYS A 164 -0.16 5.54 -7.80
C LYS A 164 0.04 4.38 -6.86
N GLY A 165 -1.03 3.98 -6.19
CA GLY A 165 -1.07 2.80 -5.35
C GLY A 165 -2.28 1.95 -5.69
N VAL A 166 -2.12 0.64 -5.53
CA VAL A 166 -3.17 -0.35 -5.71
C VAL A 166 -3.18 -1.28 -4.52
N LEU A 167 -4.37 -1.64 -4.06
CA LEU A 167 -4.61 -2.60 -2.99
C LEU A 167 -5.67 -3.60 -3.45
N GLU A 168 -5.37 -4.89 -3.32
CA GLU A 168 -6.33 -5.96 -3.49
C GLU A 168 -6.51 -6.73 -2.19
N VAL A 169 -7.77 -6.92 -1.79
CA VAL A 169 -8.15 -7.70 -0.61
C VAL A 169 -9.20 -8.74 -1.00
N PRO A 170 -8.94 -10.05 -0.82
CA PRO A 170 -9.89 -11.11 -1.14
C PRO A 170 -11.17 -11.03 -0.30
N VAL A 171 -12.28 -11.34 -0.95
CA VAL A 171 -13.58 -11.54 -0.29
C VAL A 171 -13.63 -12.97 0.22
N LYS A 172 -14.03 -13.16 1.48
CA LYS A 172 -14.32 -14.48 2.06
C LYS A 172 -15.51 -15.10 1.32
N GLU A 173 -15.32 -16.33 0.85
CA GLU A 173 -16.40 -17.17 0.31
C GLU A 173 -17.47 -17.50 1.36
#